data_AF-A0A6G3WVX5-F1
#
_entry.id   AF-A0A6G3WVX5-F1
#
_cell.length_a   1.000
_cell.length_b   1.000
_cell.length_c   1.000
_cell.angle_alpha   90.00
_cell.angle_beta   90.00
_cell.angle_gamma   90.00
#
_symmetry.space_group_name_H-M   'P 1'
#
loop_
_entity.id
_entity.type
_entity.pdbx_description
1 polymer ?
#
loop_
_entity_poly.entity_id
_entity_poly.type
_entity_poly.pdbx_seq_one_letter_code
_entity_poly.pdbx_strand_id
1 'polypeptide(L)'
;MRTTLLRRAAVTTATLGLALTTAPAVAQAETTASFTNAPVRVTVSVQGPDGLLFQKKIFTWGHDVTTATGGTHKCDGTNGSAHATKVPTPTAALDHAAKRNGFTWDGTWYASFD
;
A
#
# COMPACT_ATOMS: atom_id res chain seq x y z
N MET A 1 -0.01 -92.21 -24.46
CA MET A 1 -0.11 -91.81 -25.88
C MET A 1 -0.78 -90.44 -25.96
N ARG A 2 -0.16 -89.54 -26.72
CA ARG A 2 -0.50 -88.15 -27.10
C ARG A 2 -1.94 -87.64 -26.87
N THR A 3 -2.04 -86.47 -26.23
CA THR A 3 -2.72 -85.31 -26.85
C THR A 3 -2.16 -83.98 -26.30
N THR A 4 -1.31 -83.35 -27.12
CA THR A 4 -0.85 -81.97 -27.06
C THR A 4 -1.91 -81.04 -27.65
N LEU A 5 -2.32 -79.95 -26.98
CA LEU A 5 -2.84 -78.71 -27.59
C LEU A 5 -2.75 -77.58 -26.53
N LEU A 6 -1.64 -76.82 -26.49
CA LEU A 6 -1.47 -75.50 -27.11
C LEU A 6 -2.42 -74.39 -26.64
N ARG A 7 -1.84 -73.47 -25.85
CA ARG A 7 -1.90 -72.00 -25.95
C ARG A 7 -3.27 -71.35 -26.20
N ARG A 8 -3.73 -70.60 -25.20
CA ARG A 8 -4.36 -69.29 -25.43
C ARG A 8 -3.79 -68.23 -24.49
N ALA A 9 -2.98 -67.37 -25.10
CA ALA A 9 -2.66 -66.04 -24.58
C ALA A 9 -3.91 -65.16 -24.70
N ALA A 10 -4.12 -64.26 -23.74
CA ALA A 10 -4.63 -62.92 -24.01
C ALA A 10 -4.36 -62.01 -22.80
N VAL A 11 -3.50 -61.06 -23.06
CA VAL A 11 -3.08 -59.93 -22.23
C VAL A 11 -4.15 -58.82 -22.32
N THR A 12 -4.18 -57.96 -21.30
CA THR A 12 -4.73 -56.59 -21.26
C THR A 12 -6.24 -56.38 -21.38
N THR A 13 -6.83 -55.88 -20.30
CA THR A 13 -7.81 -54.79 -20.36
C THR A 13 -7.43 -53.73 -19.35
N ALA A 14 -6.83 -52.64 -19.85
CA ALA A 14 -6.65 -51.40 -19.13
C ALA A 14 -8.00 -50.68 -19.05
N THR A 15 -8.47 -50.34 -17.85
CA THR A 15 -9.64 -49.47 -17.66
C THR A 15 -9.20 -48.16 -17.02
N LEU A 16 -8.97 -47.21 -17.93
CA LEU A 16 -9.35 -45.80 -17.90
C LEU A 16 -9.38 -45.09 -16.54
N GLY A 17 -8.44 -44.15 -16.39
CA GLY A 17 -8.27 -43.31 -15.21
C GLY A 17 -9.38 -42.29 -15.02
N LEU A 18 -9.65 -42.03 -13.74
CA LEU A 18 -10.47 -40.93 -13.28
C LEU A 18 -9.60 -40.08 -12.33
N ALA A 19 -8.79 -39.19 -12.90
CA ALA A 19 -8.11 -38.15 -12.13
C ALA A 19 -8.94 -36.88 -12.22
N LEU A 20 -9.87 -36.68 -11.28
CA LEU A 20 -10.44 -35.36 -11.04
C LEU A 20 -9.31 -34.49 -10.47
N THR A 21 -8.61 -33.76 -11.33
CA THR A 21 -7.77 -32.66 -10.87
C THR A 21 -8.70 -31.54 -10.44
N THR A 22 -9.10 -31.54 -9.17
CA THR A 22 -9.70 -30.37 -8.54
C THR A 22 -8.60 -29.31 -8.48
N ALA A 23 -8.56 -28.44 -9.50
CA ALA A 23 -7.73 -27.24 -9.42
C ALA A 23 -8.17 -26.48 -8.15
N PRO A 24 -7.26 -26.13 -7.24
CA PRO A 24 -7.63 -25.28 -6.12
C PRO A 24 -8.14 -23.98 -6.71
N ALA A 25 -9.38 -23.62 -6.39
CA ALA A 25 -9.88 -22.29 -6.65
C ALA A 25 -9.01 -21.33 -5.83
N VAL A 26 -8.03 -20.70 -6.49
CA VAL A 26 -7.31 -19.57 -5.92
C VAL A 26 -8.33 -18.46 -5.76
N ALA A 27 -8.80 -18.28 -4.52
CA ALA A 27 -9.58 -17.12 -4.15
C ALA A 27 -8.67 -15.89 -4.37
N GLN A 28 -8.88 -15.22 -5.49
CA GLN A 28 -8.20 -13.97 -5.79
C GLN A 28 -8.84 -12.95 -4.86
N ALA A 29 -8.15 -12.66 -3.74
CA ALA A 29 -8.57 -11.58 -2.86
C ALA A 29 -8.67 -10.32 -3.70
N GLU A 30 -9.88 -9.78 -3.85
CA GLU A 30 -10.07 -8.48 -4.46
C GLU A 30 -9.31 -7.48 -3.61
N THR A 31 -8.18 -6.99 -4.10
CA THR A 31 -7.55 -5.79 -3.56
C THR A 31 -8.52 -4.66 -3.83
N THR A 32 -9.43 -4.41 -2.89
CA THR A 32 -10.13 -3.14 -2.82
C THR A 32 -9.05 -2.08 -2.87
N ALA A 33 -9.06 -1.26 -3.92
CA ALA A 33 -8.15 -0.13 -4.03
C ALA A 33 -8.40 0.74 -2.80
N SER A 34 -7.54 0.57 -1.80
CA SER A 34 -7.65 1.33 -0.57
C SER A 34 -7.20 2.73 -0.94
N PHE A 35 -8.15 3.65 -1.09
CA PHE A 35 -7.89 5.08 -1.32
C PHE A 35 -7.32 5.71 -0.04
N THR A 36 -6.21 5.16 0.46
CA THR A 36 -5.59 5.56 1.74
C THR A 36 -5.05 6.99 1.69
N ASN A 37 -4.87 7.53 0.49
CA ASN A 37 -4.43 8.90 0.25
C ASN A 37 -5.56 9.85 -0.18
N ALA A 38 -6.83 9.47 0.00
CA ALA A 38 -7.93 10.39 -0.24
C ALA A 38 -7.81 11.63 0.67
N PRO A 39 -8.17 12.84 0.19
CA PRO A 39 -8.16 14.03 1.01
C PRO A 39 -9.04 13.88 2.26
N VAL A 40 -8.46 14.07 3.44
CA VAL A 40 -9.17 14.09 4.72
C VAL A 40 -9.19 15.49 5.30
N ARG A 41 -10.23 15.82 6.08
CA ARG A 41 -10.36 17.12 6.74
C ARG A 41 -9.89 17.02 8.19
N VAL A 42 -8.82 17.73 8.53
CA VAL A 42 -8.26 17.80 9.89
C VAL A 42 -8.24 19.24 10.41
N THR A 43 -8.22 19.43 11.72
CA THR A 43 -7.89 20.73 12.32
C THR A 43 -6.37 20.82 12.44
N VAL A 44 -5.77 21.84 11.83
CA VAL A 44 -4.35 22.16 11.99
C VAL A 44 -4.25 23.34 12.94
N SER A 45 -3.49 23.19 14.03
CA SER A 45 -3.11 24.26 14.94
C SER A 45 -1.59 24.45 14.93
N VAL A 46 -1.13 25.69 14.82
CA VAL A 46 0.29 26.08 14.92
C VAL A 46 0.45 26.97 16.14
N GLN A 47 1.24 26.50 17.11
CA GLN A 47 1.63 27.26 18.30
C GLN A 47 3.02 27.87 18.09
N GLY A 48 3.13 29.16 18.37
CA GLY A 48 4.40 29.85 18.53
C GLY A 48 4.73 30.10 20.01
N PRO A 49 5.88 30.74 20.29
CA PRO A 49 6.28 31.08 21.66
C PRO A 49 5.26 31.97 22.39
N ASP A 50 4.61 32.89 21.66
CA ASP A 50 3.67 33.86 22.21
C ASP A 50 2.19 33.41 22.10
N GLY A 51 1.95 32.17 21.69
CA GLY A 51 0.60 31.57 21.62
C GLY A 51 0.17 31.11 20.22
N LEU A 52 -1.13 31.15 19.97
CA LEU A 52 -1.73 30.57 18.76
C LEU A 52 -1.49 31.42 17.53
N LEU A 53 -0.75 30.85 16.56
CA LEU A 53 -0.46 31.50 15.28
C LEU A 53 -1.49 31.14 14.20
N PHE A 54 -2.02 29.92 14.24
CA PHE A 54 -2.95 29.43 13.23
C PHE A 54 -3.84 28.33 13.79
N GLN A 55 -5.15 28.37 13.48
CA GLN A 55 -6.05 27.25 13.72
C GLN A 55 -7.19 27.22 12.69
N LYS A 56 -7.21 26.23 11.79
CA LYS A 56 -8.32 26.05 10.83
C LYS A 56 -8.49 24.58 10.43
N LYS A 57 -9.62 24.28 9.80
CA LYS A 57 -9.87 22.99 9.13
C LYS A 57 -9.21 22.99 7.74
N ILE A 58 -8.36 22.01 7.49
CA ILE A 58 -7.58 21.85 6.26
C ILE A 58 -7.86 20.48 5.66
N PHE A 59 -8.05 20.43 4.34
CA PHE A 59 -8.03 19.17 3.60
C PHE A 59 -6.56 18.80 3.34
N THR A 60 -6.19 17.56 3.60
CA THR A 60 -4.81 17.10 3.47
C THR A 60 -4.73 15.64 3.00
N TRP A 61 -3.63 15.31 2.36
CA TRP A 61 -3.22 13.99 1.89
C TRP A 61 -1.69 13.94 1.86
N GLY A 62 -1.13 12.73 1.83
CA GLY A 62 0.31 12.50 1.76
C GLY A 62 0.91 12.94 0.42
N HIS A 63 2.00 13.71 0.49
CA HIS A 63 2.72 14.25 -0.67
C HIS A 63 4.16 14.64 -0.28
N ASP A 64 4.95 15.08 -1.26
CA ASP A 64 6.29 15.61 -1.02
C ASP A 64 6.19 17.06 -0.55
N VAL A 65 6.92 17.39 0.52
CA VAL A 65 6.93 18.72 1.13
C VAL A 65 8.26 19.39 0.85
N THR A 66 8.22 20.67 0.48
CA THR A 66 9.41 21.49 0.23
C THR A 66 9.46 22.65 1.20
N THR A 67 10.59 22.80 1.90
CA THR A 67 10.90 23.94 2.77
C THR A 67 12.19 24.61 2.35
N ALA A 68 12.45 25.84 2.81
CA ALA A 68 13.59 26.62 2.37
C ALA A 68 14.93 26.02 2.84
N THR A 69 15.01 25.65 4.12
CA THR A 69 16.21 25.04 4.71
C THR A 69 16.22 23.52 4.54
N GLY A 70 15.05 22.88 4.67
CA GLY A 70 14.95 21.42 4.67
C GLY A 70 14.94 20.78 3.28
N GLY A 71 14.71 21.53 2.19
CA GLY A 71 14.60 20.95 0.86
C GLY A 71 13.31 20.15 0.66
N THR A 72 13.30 19.21 -0.30
CA THR A 72 12.12 18.43 -0.71
C THR A 72 12.21 16.98 -0.22
N HIS A 73 11.23 16.53 0.57
CA HIS A 73 11.21 15.19 1.16
C HIS A 73 9.81 14.55 1.13
N LYS A 74 9.78 13.21 1.13
CA LYS A 74 8.55 12.43 1.19
C LYS A 74 7.90 12.59 2.56
N CYS A 75 6.75 13.26 2.61
CA CYS A 75 5.92 13.41 3.81
C CYS A 75 4.58 12.71 3.59
N ASP A 76 4.60 11.51 3.01
CA ASP A 76 3.41 10.81 2.52
C ASP A 76 3.04 9.55 3.31
N GLY A 77 3.69 9.31 4.44
CA GLY A 77 3.38 8.22 5.36
C GLY A 77 3.81 6.83 4.89
N THR A 78 4.51 6.72 3.75
CA THR A 78 5.11 5.44 3.31
C THR A 78 6.26 4.98 4.20
N ASN A 79 6.86 5.89 4.97
CA ASN A 79 7.86 5.64 6.02
C ASN A 79 9.01 4.71 5.56
N GLY A 80 9.88 5.19 4.66
CA GLY A 80 10.97 4.37 4.13
C GLY A 80 10.51 3.10 3.39
N SER A 81 9.31 3.13 2.80
CA SER A 81 8.63 1.96 2.21
C SER A 81 8.18 0.86 3.21
N ALA A 82 8.17 1.15 4.52
CA ALA A 82 7.57 0.27 5.51
C ALA A 82 6.04 0.13 5.33
N HIS A 83 5.40 1.11 4.68
CA HIS A 83 3.99 1.06 4.29
C HIS A 83 3.83 1.19 2.78
N ALA A 84 3.00 0.33 2.20
CA ALA A 84 2.83 0.19 0.75
C ALA A 84 2.08 1.36 0.09
N THR A 85 1.32 2.14 0.86
CA THR A 85 0.45 3.20 0.32
C THR A 85 0.62 4.50 1.09
N LYS A 86 0.39 5.61 0.38
CA LYS A 86 0.44 6.96 0.96
C LYS A 86 -0.75 7.19 1.89
N VAL A 87 -0.52 7.97 2.94
CA VAL A 87 -1.53 8.45 3.90
C VAL A 87 -1.26 9.91 4.27
N PRO A 88 -2.28 10.65 4.74
CA PRO A 88 -2.08 11.99 5.29
C PRO A 88 -1.10 11.98 6.48
N THR A 89 -0.21 12.97 6.53
CA THR A 89 0.75 13.17 7.64
C THR A 89 0.60 14.56 8.27
N PRO A 90 1.08 14.77 9.51
CA PRO A 90 1.09 16.09 10.14
C PRO A 90 1.85 17.14 9.31
N THR A 91 3.01 16.78 8.76
CA THR A 91 3.84 17.69 7.95
C THR A 91 3.14 18.07 6.63
N ALA A 92 2.51 17.11 5.95
CA ALA A 92 1.69 17.39 4.79
C ALA A 92 0.47 18.27 5.12
N ALA A 93 -0.11 18.12 6.31
CA ALA A 93 -1.21 18.98 6.75
C ALA A 93 -0.75 20.43 7.01
N LEU A 94 0.43 20.62 7.62
CA LEU A 94 1.04 21.93 7.81
C LEU A 94 1.36 22.60 6.47
N ASP A 95 1.94 21.86 5.52
CA ASP A 95 2.27 22.37 4.20
C ASP A 95 1.01 22.81 3.42
N HIS A 96 -0.06 22.00 3.41
CA HIS A 96 -1.35 22.41 2.85
C HIS A 96 -1.94 23.64 3.55
N ALA A 97 -1.80 23.72 4.88
CA ALA A 97 -2.28 24.88 5.64
C ALA A 97 -1.55 26.16 5.19
N ALA A 98 -0.22 26.09 5.08
CA ALA A 98 0.65 27.17 4.64
C ALA A 98 0.30 27.65 3.23
N LYS A 99 0.32 26.74 2.25
CA LYS A 99 -0.01 27.02 0.84
C LYS A 99 -1.40 27.61 0.67
N ARG A 100 -2.39 27.08 1.39
CA ARG A 100 -3.79 27.53 1.28
C ARG A 100 -4.05 28.87 1.97
N ASN A 101 -3.28 29.23 3.00
CA ASN A 101 -3.53 30.43 3.81
C ASN A 101 -2.45 31.51 3.65
N GLY A 102 -1.46 31.31 2.78
CA GLY A 102 -0.48 32.33 2.44
C GLY A 102 0.53 32.64 3.55
N PHE A 103 0.85 31.66 4.40
CA PHE A 103 1.94 31.78 5.37
C PHE A 103 3.10 30.86 4.99
N THR A 104 4.30 31.20 5.44
CA THR A 104 5.51 30.39 5.26
C THR A 104 5.84 29.66 6.55
N TRP A 105 6.56 28.55 6.42
CA TRP A 105 7.18 27.85 7.52
C TRP A 105 8.48 27.22 7.01
N ASP A 106 9.39 26.92 7.92
CA ASP A 106 10.66 26.29 7.59
C ASP A 106 11.06 25.32 8.69
N GLY A 107 11.93 24.38 8.35
CA GLY A 107 12.44 23.37 9.26
C GLY A 107 13.65 22.65 8.67
N THR A 108 14.65 22.41 9.51
CA THR A 108 15.80 21.59 9.11
C THR A 108 15.37 20.14 8.92
N TRP A 109 15.75 19.54 7.80
CA TRP A 109 15.62 18.10 7.60
C TRP A 109 16.73 17.35 8.34
N TYR A 110 16.38 16.23 8.96
CA TYR A 110 17.36 15.31 9.55
C TYR A 110 17.24 13.97 8.84
N ALA A 111 18.32 13.52 8.20
CA ALA A 111 18.35 12.28 7.42
C ALA A 111 18.01 11.01 8.22
N SER A 112 18.02 11.08 9.55
CA SER A 112 17.55 10.00 10.42
C SER A 112 16.05 9.70 10.33
N PHE A 113 15.28 10.52 9.63
CA PHE A 113 13.83 10.36 9.47
C PHE A 113 13.41 9.83 8.08
N ASP A 114 14.37 9.45 7.22
CA ASP A 114 14.12 8.72 5.96
C ASP A 114 14.13 7.20 6.15
#